data_AF-A0A2V8Q6D5-F1
#
_entry.id   AF-A0A2V8Q6D5-F1
#
_cell.length_a   1.000
_cell.length_b   1.000
_cell.length_c   1.000
_cell.angle_alpha   90.00
_cell.angle_beta   90.00
_cell.angle_gamma   90.00
#
_symmetry.space_group_name_H-M   'P 1'
#
loop_
_entity.id
_entity.type
_entity.pdbx_description
1 polymer ?
#
loop_
_entity_poly.entity_id
_entity_poly.type
_entity_poly.pdbx_seq_one_letter_code
_entity_poly.pdbx_strand_id
1 'polypeptide(L)'
;MAVSNQALYVSAQKLALKRDPWYFKRVPLIEVEEVRLVKQRSIYTFLLSLLMILFGGVLSFLMMWHALYPMPGVVIHVSGWPFAIVVAGIVIPFIARGRKTLVVRMPKGRFKWKPQLAVDRKTRELCARTQNELIEACRKAGVRTVEL
;
A
#
# COMPACT_ATOMS: atom_id res chain seq x y z
N MET A 1 3.00 -15.01 3.23
CA MET A 1 2.51 -15.66 4.46
C MET A 1 1.83 -16.94 4.03
N ALA A 2 1.97 -18.03 4.79
CA ALA A 2 1.30 -19.29 4.52
C ALA A 2 0.72 -19.86 5.83
N VAL A 3 -0.35 -20.64 5.71
CA VAL A 3 -1.04 -21.26 6.85
C VAL A 3 -0.96 -22.77 6.68
N SER A 4 -0.58 -23.46 7.75
CA SER A 4 -0.62 -24.91 7.86
C SER A 4 -1.41 -25.28 9.12
N ASN A 5 -1.92 -26.52 9.19
CA ASN A 5 -2.70 -27.02 10.32
C ASN A 5 -1.94 -27.05 11.65
N GLN A 6 -0.62 -26.82 11.65
CA GLN A 6 0.21 -26.80 12.84
C GLN A 6 0.90 -25.45 13.09
N ALA A 7 1.08 -24.63 12.05
CA ALA A 7 1.87 -23.42 12.15
C ALA A 7 1.53 -22.38 11.08
N LEU A 8 1.79 -21.13 11.43
CA LEU A 8 1.71 -19.95 10.60
C LEU A 8 3.12 -19.57 10.12
N TYR A 9 3.30 -19.36 8.83
CA TYR A 9 4.58 -18.91 8.26
C TYR A 9 4.51 -17.43 7.93
N VAL A 10 5.24 -16.62 8.68
CA VAL A 10 5.34 -15.17 8.50
C VAL A 10 6.70 -14.78 7.95
N SER A 11 6.74 -13.80 7.05
CA SER A 11 8.00 -13.27 6.54
C SER A 11 8.63 -12.38 7.62
N ALA A 12 9.85 -12.71 8.05
CA ALA A 12 10.62 -11.92 8.99
C ALA A 12 11.88 -11.38 8.30
N GLN A 13 12.30 -10.18 8.70
CA GLN A 13 13.51 -9.56 8.18
C GLN A 13 14.68 -9.83 9.12
N LYS A 14 15.80 -10.37 8.62
CA LYS A 14 17.06 -10.42 9.39
C LYS A 14 17.70 -9.05 9.33
N LEU A 15 17.73 -8.34 10.46
CA LEU A 15 18.40 -7.03 10.56
C LEU A 15 19.92 -7.09 10.29
N ALA A 16 20.53 -8.28 10.38
CA ALA A 16 21.98 -8.45 10.33
C ALA A 16 22.55 -8.93 8.98
N LEU A 17 21.75 -9.42 8.03
CA LEU A 17 22.26 -10.00 6.77
C LEU A 17 21.87 -9.15 5.55
N LYS A 18 22.87 -8.64 4.82
CA LYS A 18 22.71 -7.82 3.61
C LYS A 18 22.29 -8.60 2.35
N ARG A 19 22.64 -9.90 2.24
CA ARG A 19 22.42 -10.70 1.02
C ARG A 19 21.05 -11.36 0.95
N ASP A 20 20.52 -11.87 2.06
CA ASP A 20 19.19 -12.46 2.15
C ASP A 20 18.40 -11.86 3.34
N PRO A 21 17.77 -10.69 3.13
CA PRO A 21 17.08 -10.01 4.21
C PRO A 21 15.81 -10.74 4.66
N TRP A 22 15.26 -11.66 3.86
CA TRP A 22 13.95 -12.27 4.09
C TRP A 22 14.04 -13.75 4.38
N TYR A 23 13.38 -14.20 5.45
CA TYR A 23 13.16 -15.61 5.74
C TYR A 23 11.74 -15.85 6.26
N PHE A 24 11.25 -17.08 6.13
CA PHE A 24 9.97 -17.47 6.71
C PHE A 24 10.18 -17.98 8.13
N LYS A 25 9.62 -17.26 9.10
CA LYS A 25 9.56 -17.70 10.50
C LYS A 25 8.31 -18.56 10.69
N ARG A 26 8.51 -19.79 11.15
CA ARG A 26 7.43 -20.68 11.60
C ARG A 26 6.97 -20.23 12.99
N VAL A 27 5.68 -19.97 13.13
CA VAL A 27 5.03 -19.63 14.40
C VAL A 27 3.98 -20.71 14.67
N PRO A 28 4.08 -21.49 15.76
CA PRO A 28 3.08 -22.50 16.07
C PRO A 28 1.72 -21.83 16.34
N LEU A 29 0.63 -22.50 15.95
CA LEU A 29 -0.73 -21.93 16.07
C LEU A 29 -1.10 -21.57 17.52
N ILE A 30 -0.56 -22.30 18.49
CA ILE A 30 -0.77 -22.05 19.92
C ILE A 30 -0.21 -20.70 20.40
N GLU A 31 0.77 -20.16 19.67
CA GLU A 31 1.35 -18.84 19.92
C GLU A 31 0.63 -17.72 19.13
N VAL A 32 -0.43 -18.02 18.37
CA VAL A 32 -1.17 -17.02 17.62
C VAL A 32 -2.43 -16.62 18.40
N GLU A 33 -2.42 -15.41 18.95
CA GLU A 33 -3.55 -14.88 19.73
C GLU A 33 -4.72 -14.49 18.83
N GLU A 34 -4.42 -13.77 17.74
CA GLU A 34 -5.43 -13.24 16.85
C GLU A 34 -4.86 -12.87 15.47
N VAL A 35 -5.70 -13.06 14.46
CA VAL A 35 -5.47 -12.56 13.10
C VAL A 35 -6.54 -11.53 12.78
N ARG A 36 -6.13 -10.29 12.53
CA ARG A 36 -7.04 -9.18 12.24
C ARG A 36 -6.84 -8.65 10.83
N LEU A 37 -7.94 -8.37 10.14
CA LEU A 37 -7.94 -7.57 8.94
C LEU A 37 -8.28 -6.13 9.34
N VAL A 38 -7.34 -5.19 9.16
CA VAL A 38 -7.53 -3.80 9.59
C VAL A 38 -7.43 -2.87 8.39
N LYS A 39 -8.39 -1.95 8.24
CA LYS A 39 -8.31 -0.91 7.22
C LYS A 39 -7.05 -0.06 7.38
N GLN A 40 -6.25 0.07 6.32
CA GLN A 40 -5.02 0.83 6.36
C GLN A 40 -5.30 2.33 6.41
N ARG A 41 -4.81 3.01 7.45
CA ARG A 41 -4.83 4.47 7.50
C ARG A 41 -3.93 5.02 6.40
N SER A 42 -4.56 5.64 5.41
CA SER A 42 -3.93 6.12 4.18
C SER A 42 -3.53 7.60 4.26
N ILE A 43 -3.23 8.10 5.46
CA ILE A 43 -2.96 9.53 5.72
C ILE A 43 -1.78 10.02 4.87
N TYR A 44 -0.66 9.29 4.88
CA TYR A 44 0.52 9.66 4.08
C TYR A 44 0.25 9.69 2.58
N THR A 45 -0.58 8.77 2.08
CA THR A 45 -0.98 8.76 0.66
C THR A 45 -1.89 9.92 0.31
N PHE A 46 -2.75 10.38 1.22
CA PHE A 46 -3.54 11.60 1.02
C PHE A 46 -2.66 12.86 1.04
N LEU A 47 -1.70 12.94 1.96
CA LEU A 47 -0.76 14.05 2.02
C LEU A 47 0.10 14.14 0.75
N LEU A 48 0.61 13.00 0.27
CA LEU A 48 1.37 12.92 -0.96
C LEU A 48 0.53 13.34 -2.18
N SER A 49 -0.72 12.86 -2.25
CA SER A 49 -1.69 13.24 -3.29
C SER A 49 -1.93 14.76 -3.31
N LEU A 50 -2.18 15.36 -2.15
CA LEU A 50 -2.37 16.81 -2.03
C LEU A 50 -1.14 17.58 -2.51
N LEU A 51 0.06 17.13 -2.10
CA LEU A 51 1.31 17.77 -2.50
C LEU A 51 1.54 17.68 -4.02
N MET A 52 1.23 16.54 -4.64
CA MET A 52 1.30 16.38 -6.10
C MET A 52 0.30 17.29 -6.83
N ILE A 53 -0.93 17.42 -6.32
CA ILE A 53 -1.95 18.29 -6.92
C ILE A 53 -1.52 19.75 -6.85
N LEU A 54 -1.04 20.21 -5.70
CA LEU A 54 -0.56 21.59 -5.53
C LEU A 54 0.65 21.87 -6.43
N PHE A 55 1.65 20.99 -6.41
CA PHE A 55 2.86 21.18 -7.20
C PHE A 55 2.59 21.14 -8.71
N GLY A 56 1.83 20.13 -9.17
CA GLY A 56 1.43 20.02 -10.56
C GLY A 56 0.52 21.18 -11.00
N GLY A 57 -0.35 21.67 -10.12
CA GLY A 57 -1.22 22.82 -10.36
C GLY A 57 -0.44 24.12 -10.52
N VAL A 58 0.52 24.39 -9.63
CA VAL A 58 1.39 25.58 -9.71
C VAL A 58 2.22 25.55 -11.00
N LEU A 59 2.83 24.41 -11.34
CA LEU A 59 3.57 24.26 -12.59
C LEU A 59 2.67 24.47 -13.82
N SER A 60 1.49 23.86 -13.84
CA SER A 60 0.53 24.02 -14.94
C SER A 60 0.10 25.48 -15.09
N PHE A 61 -0.14 26.17 -13.97
CA PHE A 61 -0.51 27.58 -13.94
C PHE A 61 0.62 28.46 -14.48
N LEU A 62 1.87 28.26 -14.04
CA LEU A 62 3.03 29.02 -14.53
C LEU A 62 3.23 28.82 -16.04
N MET A 63 3.07 27.59 -16.55
CA MET A 63 3.16 27.33 -17.98
C MET A 63 2.05 28.02 -18.76
N MET A 64 0.82 27.99 -18.26
CA MET A 64 -0.33 28.62 -18.93
C MET A 64 -0.27 30.15 -18.85
N TRP A 65 0.22 30.71 -17.75
CA TRP A 65 0.46 32.14 -17.60
C TRP A 65 1.44 32.67 -18.66
N HIS A 66 2.54 31.94 -18.89
CA HIS A 66 3.52 32.32 -19.89
C HIS A 66 3.03 32.18 -21.33
N ALA A 67 2.00 31.34 -21.55
CA ALA A 67 1.31 31.21 -22.83
C ALA A 67 0.30 32.34 -23.09
N LEU A 68 -0.36 32.84 -22.05
CA LEU A 68 -1.35 33.93 -22.14
C LEU A 68 -0.71 35.33 -22.22
N TYR A 69 0.47 35.51 -21.62
CA TYR A 69 1.25 36.75 -21.68
C TYR A 69 2.59 36.49 -22.39
N PRO A 70 2.59 36.36 -23.73
CA PRO A 70 3.80 36.07 -24.48
C PRO A 70 4.76 37.26 -24.39
N MET A 71 5.92 37.06 -23.76
CA MET A 71 7.02 38.01 -23.82
C MET A 71 7.75 37.86 -25.17
N PRO A 72 8.09 38.97 -25.86
CA PRO A 72 8.78 38.89 -27.14
C PRO A 72 10.16 38.24 -26.97
N GLY A 73 10.43 37.19 -27.76
CA GLY A 73 11.72 36.48 -27.79
C GLY A 73 11.77 35.17 -27.00
N VAL A 74 10.70 34.76 -26.30
CA VAL A 74 10.67 33.51 -25.52
C VAL A 74 9.93 32.41 -26.30
N VAL A 75 10.62 31.30 -26.58
CA VAL A 75 10.00 30.10 -27.19
C VAL A 75 9.19 29.37 -26.11
N ILE A 76 7.87 29.39 -26.22
CA ILE A 76 6.97 28.76 -25.25
C ILE A 76 6.86 27.26 -25.57
N HIS A 77 7.47 26.41 -24.75
CA HIS A 77 7.27 24.96 -24.79
C HIS A 77 6.23 24.55 -23.76
N VAL A 78 5.05 24.11 -24.21
CA VAL A 78 4.05 23.50 -23.33
C VAL A 78 4.36 22.02 -23.18
N SER A 79 4.63 21.57 -21.95
CA SER A 79 4.89 20.18 -21.60
C SER A 79 3.66 19.59 -20.94
N GLY A 80 3.28 18.36 -21.30
CA GLY A 80 2.15 17.65 -20.69
C GLY A 80 2.43 17.08 -19.29
N TRP A 81 3.68 17.14 -18.84
CA TRP A 81 4.13 16.56 -17.56
C TRP A 81 3.41 17.10 -16.31
N PRO A 82 3.22 18.43 -16.14
CA PRO A 82 2.50 18.98 -15.00
C PRO A 82 1.06 18.47 -14.88
N PHE A 83 0.35 18.35 -16.00
CA PHE A 83 -1.00 17.78 -16.02
C PHE A 83 -1.00 16.30 -15.61
N ALA A 84 -0.02 15.51 -16.07
CA ALA A 84 0.13 14.12 -15.66
C ALA A 84 0.36 13.97 -14.14
N ILE A 85 1.14 14.87 -13.53
CA ILE A 85 1.37 14.91 -12.09
C ILE A 85 0.06 15.21 -11.33
N VAL A 86 -0.75 16.16 -11.81
CA VAL A 86 -2.04 16.47 -11.21
C VAL A 86 -3.00 15.27 -11.30
N VAL A 87 -3.13 14.66 -12.47
CA VAL A 87 -3.99 13.48 -12.67
C VAL A 87 -3.54 12.32 -11.78
N ALA A 88 -2.23 12.04 -11.70
CA ALA A 88 -1.71 11.03 -10.80
C ALA A 88 -2.03 11.35 -9.33
N GLY A 89 -1.85 12.62 -8.93
CA GLY A 89 -2.22 13.12 -7.61
C GLY A 89 -3.69 12.86 -7.26
N ILE A 90 -4.61 13.08 -8.21
CA ILE A 90 -6.05 12.84 -8.02
C ILE A 90 -6.37 11.34 -7.92
N VAL A 91 -5.69 10.48 -8.68
CA VAL A 91 -5.99 9.04 -8.76
C VAL A 91 -5.48 8.25 -7.55
N ILE A 92 -4.31 8.61 -6.99
CA ILE A 92 -3.69 7.96 -5.82
C ILE A 92 -4.65 7.74 -4.62
N PRO A 93 -5.45 8.72 -4.15
CA PRO A 93 -6.32 8.54 -2.99
C PRO A 93 -7.43 7.50 -3.22
N PHE A 94 -7.96 7.39 -4.45
CA PHE A 94 -8.94 6.36 -4.80
C PHE A 94 -8.35 4.95 -4.75
N ILE A 95 -7.09 4.81 -5.15
CA ILE A 95 -6.36 3.54 -5.07
C ILE A 95 -6.04 3.19 -3.62
N ALA A 96 -5.65 4.18 -2.81
CA ALA A 96 -5.28 3.96 -1.42
C ALA A 96 -6.47 3.58 -0.52
N ARG A 97 -7.69 4.08 -0.78
CA ARG A 97 -8.88 3.95 0.08
C ARG A 97 -9.33 2.50 0.36
N GLY A 98 -9.00 1.56 -0.53
CA GLY A 98 -9.44 0.16 -0.45
C GLY A 98 -8.46 -0.80 0.24
N ARG A 99 -7.34 -0.33 0.80
CA ARG A 99 -6.28 -1.20 1.31
C ARG A 99 -6.59 -1.72 2.73
N LYS A 100 -6.49 -3.03 2.89
CA LYS A 100 -6.55 -3.72 4.18
C LYS A 100 -5.18 -4.30 4.53
N THR A 101 -4.81 -4.18 5.80
CA THR A 101 -3.57 -4.73 6.36
C THR A 101 -3.91 -5.96 7.17
N LEU A 102 -3.25 -7.08 6.89
CA LEU A 102 -3.36 -8.28 7.70
C LEU A 102 -2.39 -8.14 8.88
N VAL A 103 -2.93 -8.23 10.09
CA VAL A 103 -2.17 -8.12 11.34
C VAL A 103 -2.29 -9.43 12.09
N VAL A 104 -1.16 -10.08 12.31
CA VAL A 104 -1.07 -11.30 13.14
C VAL A 104 -0.46 -10.90 14.47
N ARG A 105 -1.20 -11.11 15.55
CA ARG A 105 -0.72 -10.88 16.91
C ARG A 105 -0.25 -12.18 17.54
N MET A 106 0.94 -12.10 18.10
CA MET A 106 1.62 -13.16 18.81
C MET A 106 2.08 -12.58 20.17
N PRO A 107 2.32 -13.40 21.19
CA PRO A 107 2.78 -12.91 22.49
C PRO A 107 4.16 -12.24 22.38
N LYS A 108 5.01 -12.74 21.47
CA LYS A 108 6.36 -12.21 21.20
C LYS A 108 6.37 -11.01 20.23
N GLY A 109 5.21 -10.51 19.79
CA GLY A 109 5.11 -9.34 18.92
C GLY A 109 4.01 -9.42 17.87
N ARG A 110 4.03 -8.46 16.94
CA ARG A 110 3.01 -8.38 15.88
C ARG A 110 3.64 -8.40 14.49
N PHE A 111 3.10 -9.21 13.61
CA PHE A 111 3.43 -9.20 12.20
C PHE A 111 2.37 -8.40 11.43
N LYS A 112 2.82 -7.50 10.56
CA LYS A 112 1.93 -6.67 9.73
C LYS A 112 2.27 -6.89 8.27
N TRP A 113 1.34 -7.46 7.52
CA TRP A 113 1.45 -7.57 6.08
C TRP A 113 0.64 -6.46 5.41
N LYS A 114 1.37 -5.51 4.82
CA LYS A 114 0.80 -4.40 4.04
C LYS A 114 0.87 -4.79 2.55
N PRO A 115 -0.26 -4.89 1.83
CA PRO A 115 -0.24 -5.13 0.39
C PRO A 115 0.48 -3.97 -0.31
N GLN A 116 1.15 -4.18 -1.44
CA GLN A 116 1.79 -3.08 -2.18
C GLN A 116 0.74 -2.12 -2.78
N LEU A 117 1.15 -0.89 -3.11
CA LEU A 117 0.27 0.07 -3.79
C LEU A 117 0.13 -0.35 -5.26
N ALA A 118 -0.77 -1.28 -5.54
CA ALA A 118 -1.07 -1.69 -6.90
C ALA A 118 -2.13 -0.77 -7.51
N VAL A 119 -1.79 -0.15 -8.63
CA VAL A 119 -2.71 0.70 -9.42
C VAL A 119 -3.72 -0.17 -10.17
N ASP A 120 -3.28 -1.36 -10.59
CA ASP A 120 -4.08 -2.31 -11.35
C ASP A 120 -5.18 -2.97 -10.49
N ARG A 121 -6.38 -3.03 -11.05
CA ARG A 121 -7.56 -3.63 -10.42
C ARG A 121 -7.38 -5.12 -10.19
N LYS A 122 -6.81 -5.85 -11.17
CA LYS A 122 -6.62 -7.30 -11.06
C LYS A 122 -5.67 -7.65 -9.91
N THR A 123 -4.58 -6.91 -9.77
CA THR A 123 -3.63 -7.07 -8.66
C THR A 123 -4.26 -6.77 -7.30
N ARG A 124 -5.11 -5.74 -7.21
CA ARG A 124 -5.85 -5.40 -5.98
C ARG A 124 -6.83 -6.51 -5.57
N GLU A 125 -7.59 -7.02 -6.54
CA GLU A 125 -8.54 -8.11 -6.31
C GLU A 125 -7.82 -9.40 -5.90
N LEU A 126 -6.69 -9.71 -6.54
CA LEU A 126 -5.86 -10.86 -6.17
C LEU A 126 -5.37 -10.75 -4.72
N CYS A 127 -4.82 -9.59 -4.33
CA CYS A 127 -4.38 -9.35 -2.96
C CYS A 127 -5.51 -9.49 -1.93
N ALA A 128 -6.71 -8.98 -2.26
CA ALA A 128 -7.89 -9.11 -1.40
C ALA A 128 -8.34 -10.57 -1.27
N ARG A 129 -8.37 -11.33 -2.38
CA ARG A 129 -8.68 -12.77 -2.37
C ARG A 129 -7.69 -13.55 -1.52
N THR A 130 -6.39 -13.34 -1.72
CA THR A 130 -5.35 -14.00 -0.91
C THR A 130 -5.47 -13.67 0.57
N GLN A 131 -5.78 -12.41 0.93
CA GLN A 131 -6.02 -12.04 2.33
C GLN A 131 -7.23 -12.77 2.93
N ASN A 132 -8.32 -12.86 2.18
CA ASN A 132 -9.53 -13.56 2.63
C ASN A 132 -9.28 -15.06 2.77
N GLU A 133 -8.62 -15.70 1.79
CA GLU A 133 -8.24 -17.12 1.85
C GLU A 133 -7.34 -17.42 3.06
N LEU A 134 -6.39 -16.54 3.36
CA LEU A 134 -5.53 -16.69 4.55
C LEU A 134 -6.33 -16.60 5.85
N ILE A 135 -7.30 -15.69 5.94
CA ILE A 135 -8.18 -15.56 7.11
C ILE A 135 -9.07 -16.79 7.24
N GLU A 136 -9.66 -17.26 6.15
CA GLU A 136 -10.48 -18.46 6.15
C GLU A 136 -9.67 -19.69 6.58
N ALA A 137 -8.43 -19.83 6.09
CA ALA A 137 -7.53 -20.87 6.52
C ALA A 137 -7.18 -20.76 8.02
N CYS A 138 -6.93 -19.55 8.54
CA CYS A 138 -6.71 -19.33 9.97
C CYS A 138 -7.94 -19.68 10.81
N ARG A 139 -9.15 -19.36 10.32
CA ARG A 139 -10.42 -19.69 10.96
C ARG A 139 -10.62 -21.21 11.01
N LYS A 140 -10.34 -21.92 9.91
CA LYS A 140 -10.38 -23.40 9.84
C LYS A 140 -9.35 -24.05 10.77
N ALA A 141 -8.20 -23.41 10.99
CA ALA A 141 -7.18 -23.85 11.93
C ALA A 141 -7.50 -23.53 13.41
N GLY A 142 -8.70 -22.98 13.72
CA GLY A 142 -9.13 -22.69 15.08
C GLY A 142 -8.55 -21.40 15.67
N VAL A 143 -7.92 -20.54 14.86
CA VAL A 143 -7.36 -19.26 15.32
C VAL A 143 -8.45 -18.20 15.38
N ARG A 144 -8.42 -17.34 16.40
CA ARG A 144 -9.36 -16.23 16.53
C ARG A 144 -9.13 -15.21 15.40
N THR A 145 -10.11 -15.08 14.50
CA THR A 145 -10.08 -14.10 13.41
C THR A 145 -11.04 -12.94 13.67
N VAL A 146 -10.60 -11.70 13.45
CA VAL A 146 -11.46 -10.51 13.53
C VAL A 146 -11.37 -9.71 12.22
N GLU A 147 -12.50 -9.49 11.57
CA GLU A 147 -12.60 -8.64 10.39
C GLU A 147 -13.16 -7.27 10.80
N LEU A 148 -12.43 -6.19 10.52
CA LEU A 148 -12.79 -4.79 10.79
C LEU A 148 -12.84 -3.96 9.51
#